data_AF-Q8PSC1-F1
#
_entry.id   AF-Q8PSC1-F1
#
_cell.length_a   1.000
_cell.length_b   1.000
_cell.length_c   1.000
_cell.angle_alpha   90.00
_cell.angle_beta   90.00
_cell.angle_gamma   90.00
#
_symmetry.space_group_name_H-M   'P 1'
#
loop_
_entity.id
_entity.type
_entity.pdbx_description
1 polymer ?
#
loop_
_entity_poly.entity_id
_entity_poly.type
_entity_poly.pdbx_seq_one_letter_code
_entity_poly.pdbx_strand_id
1 'polypeptide(L)'
;MSEDAILRLQQTGLFKKLLEKENEEKKKTSIVDNEISKNITSVVDKVSSLLERIPINMPEFTLHNANHSLHVIKNMEDLIPPETLKQLNTVEISILIYAAYLHDIGMISSSDERKQIIKTNKFKKLLTSNEELYENYKALFNIEEFKMLLTLNEELCEKLEKAKKDGDYEAVFVIENKAFTDFLQKNHVHYKTVYDAVLDIENKVFTDFLRENHVERAHKIIKEYGLDSEISWKETPYYKWVKAVCDSHGLPVKELKKNDDWPIDVSVRNKPVNVQYLSLVLRLADILDLDSERTPKHLFYHINPKDKISIQEWEKHLSITGFRIEPEEIKIDAECESPDCERVLRKFIKDIDKELEESNYLILSYRDDFARKYRLNLSKPVNLRVHSNGYIYRDFRFELDYRRVLDLLMGEGLYGDPLVALRELLQNSVDAVRYRESLEKREGNGYRPTIEVSLTNDELIVEDNGIGMDEEIFKNYFMKVVEVIIKAQIFVKKT
;
A
#
# COMPACT_ATOMS: atom_id res chain seq x y z
N MET A 1 27.71 -3.88 9.56
CA MET A 1 26.23 -4.02 9.45
C MET A 1 25.89 -5.08 8.42
N SER A 2 26.42 -5.03 7.20
CA SER A 2 26.23 -6.11 6.22
C SER A 2 26.85 -7.45 6.64
N GLU A 3 28.06 -7.43 7.23
CA GLU A 3 28.69 -8.65 7.79
C GLU A 3 27.81 -9.35 8.84
N ASP A 4 27.08 -8.59 9.67
CA ASP A 4 26.16 -9.13 10.66
C ASP A 4 24.92 -9.75 10.00
N ALA A 5 24.36 -9.11 8.97
CA ALA A 5 23.25 -9.66 8.20
C ALA A 5 23.62 -10.98 7.49
N ILE A 6 24.83 -11.06 6.92
CA ILE A 6 25.35 -12.30 6.31
C ILE A 6 25.52 -13.40 7.36
N LEU A 7 26.12 -13.09 8.50
CA LEU A 7 26.28 -14.04 9.60
C LEU A 7 24.95 -14.60 10.07
N ARG A 8 23.93 -13.74 10.23
CA ARG A 8 22.58 -14.15 10.60
C ARG A 8 21.92 -15.00 9.50
N LEU A 9 22.05 -14.61 8.23
CA LEU A 9 21.56 -15.42 7.10
C LEU A 9 22.18 -16.82 7.10
N GLN A 10 23.48 -16.92 7.31
CA GLN A 10 24.19 -18.21 7.36
C GLN A 10 23.72 -19.12 8.50
N GLN A 11 23.07 -18.57 9.52
CA GLN A 11 22.50 -19.34 10.63
C GLN A 11 21.08 -19.85 10.35
N THR A 12 20.40 -19.32 9.33
CA THR A 12 19.04 -19.75 8.92
C THR A 12 19.03 -21.20 8.44
N GLY A 13 17.95 -21.93 8.69
CA GLY A 13 17.72 -23.28 8.20
C GLY A 13 17.68 -23.37 6.67
N LEU A 14 17.10 -22.37 5.98
CA LEU A 14 17.05 -22.32 4.52
C LEU A 14 18.45 -22.19 3.91
N PHE A 15 19.31 -21.31 4.43
CA PHE A 15 20.68 -21.17 3.92
C PHE A 15 21.54 -22.40 4.22
N LYS A 16 21.41 -22.98 5.41
CA LYS A 16 22.06 -24.26 5.74
C LYS A 16 21.60 -25.36 4.79
N LYS A 17 20.30 -25.42 4.46
CA LYS A 17 19.75 -26.41 3.54
C LYS A 17 20.25 -26.24 2.11
N LEU A 18 20.43 -25.00 1.67
CA LEU A 18 21.07 -24.69 0.39
C LEU A 18 22.50 -25.25 0.34
N LEU A 19 23.32 -24.95 1.36
CA LEU A 19 24.69 -25.45 1.46
C LEU A 19 24.76 -26.98 1.51
N GLU A 20 23.86 -27.64 2.23
CA GLU A 20 23.76 -29.10 2.22
C GLU A 20 23.56 -29.64 0.80
N LYS A 21 22.64 -29.05 0.04
CA LYS A 21 22.31 -29.48 -1.33
C LYS A 21 23.43 -29.20 -2.32
N GLU A 22 24.08 -28.04 -2.25
CA GLU A 22 25.27 -27.76 -3.07
C GLU A 22 26.39 -28.79 -2.78
N ASN A 23 26.58 -29.17 -1.51
CA ASN A 23 27.55 -30.20 -1.11
C ASN A 23 27.15 -31.63 -1.51
N GLU A 24 25.87 -31.96 -1.57
CA GLU A 24 25.40 -33.25 -2.10
C GLU A 24 25.66 -33.37 -3.60
N GLU A 25 25.51 -32.28 -4.35
CA GLU A 25 25.84 -32.22 -5.77
C GLU A 25 27.34 -32.39 -6.01
N LYS A 26 28.18 -31.81 -5.15
CA LYS A 26 29.64 -32.01 -5.14
C LYS A 26 30.05 -33.48 -5.13
N LYS A 27 29.37 -34.33 -4.32
CA LYS A 27 29.67 -35.77 -4.26
C LYS A 27 29.42 -36.50 -5.58
N LYS A 28 28.60 -35.91 -6.48
CA LYS A 28 28.23 -36.50 -7.77
C LYS A 28 29.10 -35.99 -8.94
N THR A 29 29.67 -34.78 -8.85
CA THR A 29 30.32 -34.12 -9.99
C THR A 29 31.81 -33.79 -9.80
N SER A 30 32.39 -34.04 -8.62
CA SER A 30 33.81 -33.81 -8.27
C SER A 30 34.33 -32.36 -8.40
N ILE A 31 33.47 -31.40 -8.74
CA ILE A 31 33.79 -29.96 -8.84
C ILE A 31 32.90 -29.21 -7.85
N VAL A 32 33.52 -28.34 -7.02
CA VAL A 32 32.79 -27.47 -6.09
C VAL A 32 32.12 -26.37 -6.88
N ASP A 33 30.80 -26.31 -6.80
CA ASP A 33 30.04 -25.20 -7.35
C ASP A 33 29.08 -24.66 -6.27
N ASN A 34 29.66 -23.93 -5.29
CA ASN A 34 28.90 -23.14 -4.31
C ASN A 34 28.53 -21.77 -4.90
N GLU A 35 28.31 -21.70 -6.21
CA GLU A 35 28.01 -20.46 -6.92
C GLU A 35 26.76 -19.79 -6.37
N ILE A 36 25.68 -20.54 -6.11
CA ILE A 36 24.41 -19.96 -5.67
C ILE A 36 24.56 -19.34 -4.28
N SER A 37 25.12 -20.05 -3.30
CA SER A 37 25.32 -19.51 -1.95
C SER A 37 26.28 -18.31 -1.92
N LYS A 38 27.31 -18.28 -2.76
CA LYS A 38 28.21 -17.12 -2.93
C LYS A 38 27.49 -15.92 -3.55
N ASN A 39 26.70 -16.15 -4.61
CA ASN A 39 25.93 -15.10 -5.26
C ASN A 39 24.89 -14.51 -4.31
N ILE A 40 24.20 -15.34 -3.51
CA ILE A 40 23.29 -14.87 -2.46
C ILE A 40 24.02 -13.98 -1.47
N THR A 41 25.18 -14.45 -0.96
CA THR A 41 25.96 -13.69 0.03
C THR A 41 26.36 -12.32 -0.50
N SER A 42 26.79 -12.25 -1.77
CA SER A 42 27.16 -11.00 -2.45
C SER A 42 25.96 -10.04 -2.61
N VAL A 43 24.80 -10.55 -3.04
CA VAL A 43 23.58 -9.73 -3.16
C VAL A 43 23.13 -9.23 -1.78
N VAL A 44 23.12 -10.10 -0.77
CA VAL A 44 22.70 -9.75 0.60
C VAL A 44 23.64 -8.71 1.22
N ASP A 45 24.95 -8.78 0.97
CA ASP A 45 25.91 -7.76 1.41
C ASP A 45 25.51 -6.36 0.90
N LYS A 46 25.22 -6.27 -0.40
CA LYS A 46 24.81 -5.02 -1.06
C LYS A 46 23.45 -4.54 -0.55
N VAL A 47 22.46 -5.43 -0.52
CA VAL A 47 21.06 -5.11 -0.21
C VAL A 47 20.88 -4.73 1.25
N SER A 48 21.56 -5.40 2.18
CA SER A 48 21.39 -5.13 3.62
C SER A 48 21.64 -3.66 3.97
N SER A 49 22.66 -3.05 3.36
CA SER A 49 22.97 -1.64 3.55
C SER A 49 21.92 -0.70 2.94
N LEU A 50 21.25 -1.13 1.86
CA LEU A 50 20.18 -0.36 1.21
C LEU A 50 18.88 -0.41 2.04
N LEU A 51 18.54 -1.57 2.61
CA LEU A 51 17.33 -1.74 3.42
C LEU A 51 17.33 -0.86 4.67
N GLU A 52 18.50 -0.54 5.25
CA GLU A 52 18.61 0.43 6.35
C GLU A 52 18.16 1.85 5.97
N ARG A 53 17.97 2.15 4.68
CA ARG A 53 17.39 3.42 4.24
C ARG A 53 15.88 3.47 4.37
N ILE A 54 15.18 2.34 4.48
CA ILE A 54 13.71 2.33 4.55
C ILE A 54 13.20 3.11 5.78
N PRO A 55 13.73 2.88 7.00
CA PRO A 55 13.35 3.68 8.17
C PRO A 55 13.68 5.17 8.04
N ILE A 56 14.67 5.55 7.23
CA ILE A 56 15.00 6.97 6.97
C ILE A 56 13.95 7.60 6.05
N ASN A 57 13.47 6.86 5.05
CA ASN A 57 12.49 7.36 4.09
C ASN A 57 11.07 7.35 4.65
N MET A 58 10.81 6.47 5.61
CA MET A 58 9.50 6.20 6.21
C MET A 58 9.60 6.24 7.75
N PRO A 59 9.85 7.41 8.34
CA PRO A 59 10.30 7.55 9.73
C PRO A 59 9.26 7.11 10.77
N GLU A 60 7.97 7.19 10.46
CA GLU A 60 6.90 6.75 11.36
C GLU A 60 6.46 5.30 11.13
N PHE A 61 6.96 4.65 10.08
CA PHE A 61 6.53 3.31 9.72
C PHE A 61 7.30 2.23 10.52
N THR A 62 6.76 1.00 10.53
CA THR A 62 7.43 -0.12 11.20
C THR A 62 8.76 -0.45 10.50
N LEU A 63 9.67 -1.13 11.21
CA LEU A 63 10.98 -1.45 10.66
C LEU A 63 10.87 -2.44 9.49
N HIS A 64 11.52 -2.11 8.37
CA HIS A 64 11.63 -2.95 7.17
C HIS A 64 13.09 -3.00 6.71
N ASN A 65 13.99 -3.28 7.65
CA ASN A 65 15.43 -3.40 7.36
C ASN A 65 15.82 -4.86 7.14
N ALA A 66 17.12 -5.16 7.10
CA ALA A 66 17.61 -6.52 6.86
C ALA A 66 17.13 -7.56 7.89
N ASN A 67 16.72 -7.15 9.10
CA ASN A 67 16.17 -8.08 10.09
C ASN A 67 14.77 -8.56 9.72
N HIS A 68 13.95 -7.69 9.11
CA HIS A 68 12.65 -8.09 8.56
C HIS A 68 12.83 -9.21 7.53
N SER A 69 13.76 -9.06 6.58
CA SER A 69 14.07 -10.12 5.60
C SER A 69 14.49 -11.45 6.25
N LEU A 70 15.23 -11.39 7.36
CA LEU A 70 15.60 -12.60 8.11
C LEU A 70 14.41 -13.24 8.82
N HIS A 71 13.46 -12.46 9.31
CA HIS A 71 12.23 -12.97 9.94
C HIS A 71 11.31 -13.60 8.93
N VAL A 72 11.18 -13.00 7.75
CA VAL A 72 10.52 -13.61 6.60
C VAL A 72 11.15 -14.97 6.28
N ILE A 73 12.48 -15.09 6.22
CA ILE A 73 13.17 -16.38 6.00
C ILE A 73 12.84 -17.40 7.11
N LYS A 74 12.86 -16.99 8.39
CA LYS A 74 12.49 -17.89 9.49
C LYS A 74 11.03 -18.33 9.40
N ASN A 75 10.12 -17.44 9.07
CA ASN A 75 8.71 -17.78 8.84
C ASN A 75 8.56 -18.77 7.68
N MET A 76 9.31 -18.60 6.59
CA MET A 76 9.32 -19.59 5.50
C MET A 76 9.78 -20.97 5.99
N GLU A 77 10.76 -21.05 6.90
CA GLU A 77 11.23 -22.32 7.48
C GLU A 77 10.15 -23.03 8.27
N ASP A 78 9.37 -22.28 9.05
CA ASP A 78 8.29 -22.83 9.85
C ASP A 78 7.04 -23.17 8.99
N LEU A 79 6.80 -22.40 7.93
CA LEU A 79 5.69 -22.62 6.99
C LEU A 79 5.90 -23.84 6.09
N ILE A 80 7.11 -24.04 5.57
CA ILE A 80 7.41 -25.13 4.64
C ILE A 80 7.50 -26.45 5.41
N PRO A 81 6.67 -27.45 5.12
CA PRO A 81 6.77 -28.75 5.78
C PRO A 81 8.16 -29.37 5.60
N PRO A 82 8.75 -30.03 6.61
CA PRO A 82 10.09 -30.61 6.52
C PRO A 82 10.29 -31.55 5.32
N GLU A 83 9.25 -32.31 4.96
CA GLU A 83 9.27 -33.21 3.80
C GLU A 83 9.27 -32.45 2.46
N THR A 84 8.62 -31.29 2.40
CA THR A 84 8.68 -30.39 1.24
C THR A 84 10.04 -29.72 1.15
N LEU A 85 10.55 -29.19 2.26
CA LEU A 85 11.86 -28.52 2.32
C LEU A 85 13.01 -29.46 1.88
N LYS A 86 12.96 -30.74 2.27
CA LYS A 86 13.91 -31.76 1.80
C LYS A 86 13.89 -31.93 0.28
N GLN A 87 12.74 -31.76 -0.37
CA GLN A 87 12.55 -31.97 -1.80
C GLN A 87 12.81 -30.72 -2.66
N LEU A 88 12.78 -29.51 -2.07
CA LEU A 88 13.15 -28.28 -2.79
C LEU A 88 14.58 -28.37 -3.32
N ASN A 89 14.85 -27.85 -4.51
CA ASN A 89 16.21 -27.82 -5.04
C ASN A 89 16.92 -26.50 -4.72
N THR A 90 18.21 -26.41 -5.08
CA THR A 90 19.06 -25.25 -4.79
C THR A 90 18.52 -23.94 -5.39
N VAL A 91 17.93 -23.97 -6.59
CA VAL A 91 17.34 -22.80 -7.24
C VAL A 91 16.03 -22.38 -6.57
N GLU A 92 15.21 -23.32 -6.13
CA GLU A 92 13.97 -23.00 -5.39
C GLU A 92 14.28 -22.33 -4.04
N ILE A 93 15.26 -22.86 -3.30
CA ILE A 93 15.70 -22.28 -2.02
C ILE A 93 16.34 -20.90 -2.25
N SER A 94 17.15 -20.74 -3.29
CA SER A 94 17.76 -19.43 -3.59
C SER A 94 16.72 -18.38 -3.93
N ILE A 95 15.69 -18.73 -4.70
CA ILE A 95 14.59 -17.82 -5.03
C ILE A 95 13.89 -17.31 -3.77
N LEU A 96 13.60 -18.17 -2.79
CA LEU A 96 13.00 -17.76 -1.52
C LEU A 96 13.88 -16.77 -0.76
N ILE A 97 15.17 -17.07 -0.64
CA ILE A 97 16.13 -16.19 0.06
C ILE A 97 16.27 -14.85 -0.66
N TYR A 98 16.43 -14.85 -1.98
CA TYR A 98 16.49 -13.60 -2.75
C TYR A 98 15.21 -12.78 -2.60
N ALA A 99 14.05 -13.42 -2.70
CA ALA A 99 12.76 -12.73 -2.60
C ALA A 99 12.56 -12.09 -1.22
N ALA A 100 12.95 -12.76 -0.13
CA ALA A 100 12.88 -12.19 1.21
C ALA A 100 13.68 -10.88 1.37
N TYR A 101 14.83 -10.75 0.69
CA TYR A 101 15.64 -9.53 0.70
C TYR A 101 15.24 -8.48 -0.34
N LEU A 102 14.54 -8.88 -1.41
CA LEU A 102 14.30 -8.02 -2.58
C LEU A 102 12.85 -7.56 -2.73
N HIS A 103 11.86 -8.20 -2.08
CA HIS A 103 10.44 -7.85 -2.29
C HIS A 103 10.14 -6.40 -1.91
N ASP A 104 10.69 -5.93 -0.78
CA ASP A 104 10.48 -4.58 -0.24
C ASP A 104 11.57 -3.57 -0.61
N ILE A 105 12.57 -3.97 -1.41
CA ILE A 105 13.67 -3.07 -1.80
C ILE A 105 13.16 -1.81 -2.51
N GLY A 106 11.97 -1.89 -3.12
CA GLY A 106 11.28 -0.76 -3.73
C GLY A 106 10.95 0.41 -2.79
N MET A 107 10.95 0.18 -1.47
CA MET A 107 10.72 1.23 -0.45
C MET A 107 11.96 2.11 -0.21
N ILE A 108 13.12 1.79 -0.79
CA ILE A 108 14.28 2.69 -0.71
C ILE A 108 14.12 3.87 -1.66
N SER A 109 14.61 5.03 -1.24
CA SER A 109 14.77 6.22 -2.06
C SER A 109 16.05 6.97 -1.68
N SER A 110 16.71 7.54 -2.69
CA SER A 110 17.82 8.46 -2.49
C SER A 110 17.28 9.87 -2.21
N SER A 111 18.10 10.73 -1.60
CA SER A 111 17.70 12.12 -1.35
C SER A 111 17.38 12.88 -2.64
N ASP A 112 18.07 12.56 -3.74
CA ASP A 112 17.81 13.17 -5.05
C ASP A 112 16.58 12.57 -5.73
N GLU A 113 16.34 11.27 -5.58
CA GLU A 113 15.10 10.66 -6.07
C GLU A 113 13.89 11.23 -5.32
N ARG A 114 13.95 11.41 -3.99
CA ARG A 114 12.89 12.08 -3.23
C ARG A 114 12.57 13.46 -3.80
N LYS A 115 13.59 14.29 -4.05
CA LYS A 115 13.40 15.63 -4.66
C LYS A 115 12.74 15.58 -6.03
N GLN A 116 12.90 14.49 -6.78
CA GLN A 116 12.24 14.29 -8.07
C GLN A 116 10.79 13.81 -7.86
N ILE A 117 10.55 12.85 -6.97
CA ILE A 117 9.24 12.29 -6.65
C ILE A 117 8.27 13.38 -6.19
N ILE A 118 8.67 14.24 -5.26
CA ILE A 118 7.80 15.31 -4.71
C ILE A 118 7.34 16.30 -5.80
N LYS A 119 8.07 16.39 -6.92
CA LYS A 119 7.72 17.27 -8.04
C LYS A 119 6.75 16.62 -9.02
N THR A 120 6.56 15.30 -8.96
CA THR A 120 5.70 14.58 -9.90
C THR A 120 4.22 14.88 -9.68
N ASN A 121 3.45 14.86 -10.76
CA ASN A 121 1.99 15.03 -10.67
C ASN A 121 1.34 13.88 -9.87
N LYS A 122 1.92 12.68 -9.90
CA LYS A 122 1.43 11.54 -9.10
C LYS A 122 1.50 11.84 -7.60
N PHE A 123 2.64 12.35 -7.13
CA PHE A 123 2.80 12.76 -5.73
C PHE A 123 1.84 13.89 -5.33
N LYS A 124 1.72 14.92 -6.18
CA LYS A 124 0.79 16.03 -5.94
C LYS A 124 -0.66 15.56 -5.85
N LYS A 125 -1.08 14.64 -6.72
CA LYS A 125 -2.42 14.04 -6.69
C LYS A 125 -2.65 13.25 -5.40
N LEU A 126 -1.67 12.51 -4.90
CA LEU A 126 -1.76 11.82 -3.61
C LEU A 126 -1.97 12.80 -2.45
N LEU A 127 -1.21 13.90 -2.42
CA LEU A 127 -1.38 14.96 -1.43
C LEU A 127 -2.79 15.57 -1.46
N THR A 128 -3.33 15.84 -2.65
CA THR A 128 -4.67 16.46 -2.80
C THR A 128 -5.83 15.48 -2.62
N SER A 129 -5.61 14.18 -2.82
CA SER A 129 -6.67 13.16 -2.70
C SER A 129 -7.01 12.82 -1.25
N ASN A 130 -6.10 13.12 -0.32
CA ASN A 130 -6.36 12.99 1.11
C ASN A 130 -6.91 14.32 1.64
N GLU A 131 -8.23 14.43 1.76
CA GLU A 131 -8.95 15.65 2.14
C GLU A 131 -8.44 16.23 3.48
N GLU A 132 -8.20 15.37 4.48
CA GLU A 132 -7.66 15.78 5.78
C GLU A 132 -6.26 16.37 5.65
N LEU A 133 -5.35 15.70 4.93
CA LEU A 133 -4.00 16.22 4.70
C LEU A 133 -4.00 17.48 3.87
N TYR A 134 -4.85 17.55 2.85
CA TYR A 134 -4.93 18.69 1.97
C TYR A 134 -5.45 19.94 2.69
N GLU A 135 -6.47 19.81 3.54
CA GLU A 135 -6.99 20.91 4.34
C GLU A 135 -6.00 21.34 5.43
N ASN A 136 -5.33 20.38 6.09
CA ASN A 136 -4.24 20.69 7.02
C ASN A 136 -3.09 21.42 6.31
N TYR A 137 -2.72 20.99 5.11
CA TYR A 137 -1.68 21.62 4.30
C TYR A 137 -2.06 23.04 3.89
N LYS A 138 -3.28 23.26 3.39
CA LYS A 138 -3.82 24.58 3.04
C LYS A 138 -3.88 25.54 4.22
N ALA A 139 -4.26 25.06 5.40
CA ALA A 139 -4.31 25.89 6.61
C ALA A 139 -2.95 26.54 6.92
N LEU A 140 -1.83 25.91 6.53
CA LEU A 140 -0.48 26.45 6.71
C LEU A 140 -0.18 27.65 5.81
N PHE A 141 -0.93 27.86 4.72
CA PHE A 141 -0.77 29.01 3.83
C PHE A 141 -1.24 30.33 4.48
N ASN A 142 -1.84 30.27 5.67
CA ASN A 142 -2.37 31.42 6.39
C ASN A 142 -1.28 32.21 7.14
N ILE A 143 -0.16 32.50 6.46
CA ILE A 143 0.91 33.38 6.97
C ILE A 143 0.75 34.75 6.30
N GLU A 144 0.65 35.82 7.09
CA GLU A 144 0.47 37.18 6.58
C GLU A 144 1.61 37.60 5.64
N GLU A 145 2.88 37.35 6.02
CA GLU A 145 4.02 37.69 5.15
C GLU A 145 4.03 36.90 3.84
N PHE A 146 3.54 35.65 3.86
CA PHE A 146 3.40 34.86 2.64
C PHE A 146 2.28 35.41 1.74
N LYS A 147 1.12 35.76 2.32
CA LYS A 147 0.03 36.42 1.57
C LYS A 147 0.48 37.73 0.96
N MET A 148 1.26 38.52 1.70
CA MET A 148 1.88 39.74 1.17
C MET A 148 2.82 39.43 0.00
N LEU A 149 3.65 38.39 0.09
CA LEU A 149 4.51 37.95 -1.01
C LEU A 149 3.71 37.59 -2.27
N LEU A 150 2.57 36.89 -2.11
CA LEU A 150 1.69 36.55 -3.25
C LEU A 150 1.14 37.81 -3.95
N THR A 151 0.85 38.87 -3.19
CA THR A 151 0.30 40.13 -3.73
C THR A 151 1.35 41.10 -4.26
N LEU A 152 2.55 41.11 -3.69
CA LEU A 152 3.60 42.10 -3.99
C LEU A 152 4.57 41.62 -5.09
N ASN A 153 4.60 40.33 -5.38
CA ASN A 153 5.41 39.79 -6.48
C ASN A 153 4.61 39.82 -7.78
N GLU A 154 4.87 40.82 -8.63
CA GLU A 154 4.16 41.04 -9.91
C GLU A 154 4.16 39.77 -10.79
N GLU A 155 5.32 39.11 -10.96
CA GLU A 155 5.42 37.90 -11.79
C GLU A 155 4.58 36.74 -11.24
N LEU A 156 4.54 36.58 -9.92
CA LEU A 156 3.78 35.51 -9.28
C LEU A 156 2.27 35.80 -9.32
N CYS A 157 1.89 37.06 -9.09
CA CYS A 157 0.52 37.53 -9.13
C CYS A 157 -0.08 37.35 -10.52
N GLU A 158 0.64 37.75 -11.58
CA GLU A 158 0.21 37.55 -12.98
C GLU A 158 -0.01 36.07 -13.31
N LYS A 159 0.89 35.18 -12.86
CA LYS A 159 0.75 33.73 -13.07
C LYS A 159 -0.47 33.16 -12.35
N LEU A 160 -0.74 33.61 -11.12
CA LEU A 160 -1.90 33.17 -10.34
C LEU A 160 -3.21 33.68 -10.93
N GLU A 161 -3.28 34.96 -11.31
CA GLU A 161 -4.47 35.53 -11.93
C GLU A 161 -4.79 34.87 -13.27
N LYS A 162 -3.76 34.59 -14.08
CA LYS A 162 -3.92 33.85 -15.34
C LYS A 162 -4.50 32.45 -15.09
N ALA A 163 -3.90 31.67 -14.18
CA ALA A 163 -4.38 30.33 -13.86
C ALA A 163 -5.82 30.34 -13.31
N LYS A 164 -6.17 31.31 -12.45
CA LYS A 164 -7.53 31.50 -11.94
C LYS A 164 -8.52 31.84 -13.06
N LYS A 165 -8.14 32.72 -13.99
CA LYS A 165 -8.95 33.12 -15.14
C LYS A 165 -9.20 31.96 -16.11
N ASP A 166 -8.21 31.08 -16.26
CA ASP A 166 -8.29 29.87 -17.10
C ASP A 166 -9.08 28.73 -16.42
N GLY A 167 -9.50 28.91 -15.15
CA GLY A 167 -10.18 27.89 -14.35
C GLY A 167 -9.29 26.71 -13.97
N ASP A 168 -7.96 26.89 -14.03
CA ASP A 168 -6.97 25.84 -13.77
C ASP A 168 -6.55 25.85 -12.30
N TYR A 169 -7.42 25.31 -11.45
CA TYR A 169 -7.19 25.22 -10.00
C TYR A 169 -5.97 24.35 -9.64
N GLU A 170 -5.58 23.40 -10.49
CA GLU A 170 -4.36 22.61 -10.31
C GLU A 170 -3.12 23.48 -10.50
N ALA A 171 -3.09 24.29 -11.57
CA ALA A 171 -2.02 25.25 -11.79
C ALA A 171 -1.91 26.29 -10.67
N VAL A 172 -3.05 26.81 -10.17
CA VAL A 172 -3.07 27.73 -9.02
C VAL A 172 -2.38 27.08 -7.82
N PHE A 173 -2.78 25.87 -7.45
CA PHE A 173 -2.19 25.15 -6.32
C PHE A 173 -0.68 24.91 -6.53
N VAL A 174 -0.26 24.52 -7.73
CA VAL A 174 1.16 24.28 -8.04
C VAL A 174 2.00 25.55 -7.89
N ILE A 175 1.48 26.70 -8.34
CA ILE A 175 2.17 27.99 -8.23
C ILE A 175 2.25 28.43 -6.77
N GLU A 176 1.13 28.41 -6.04
CA GLU A 176 1.08 28.80 -4.62
C GLU A 176 1.98 27.90 -3.77
N ASN A 177 1.92 26.58 -3.96
CA ASN A 177 2.75 25.63 -3.23
C ASN A 177 4.25 25.87 -3.47
N LYS A 178 4.64 26.08 -4.74
CA LYS A 178 6.04 26.39 -5.06
C LYS A 178 6.51 27.66 -4.35
N ALA A 179 5.70 28.72 -4.40
CA ALA A 179 6.02 29.98 -3.73
C ALA A 179 6.09 29.83 -2.20
N PHE A 180 5.18 29.04 -1.62
CA PHE A 180 5.14 28.77 -0.18
C PHE A 180 6.36 27.98 0.29
N THR A 181 6.75 26.96 -0.48
CA THR A 181 7.95 26.18 -0.22
C THR A 181 9.20 27.05 -0.25
N ASP A 182 9.35 27.89 -1.28
CA ASP A 182 10.47 28.83 -1.41
C ASP A 182 10.48 29.86 -0.26
N PHE A 183 9.32 30.33 0.16
CA PHE A 183 9.16 31.24 1.31
C PHE A 183 9.61 30.58 2.61
N LEU A 184 9.14 29.37 2.91
CA LEU A 184 9.51 28.64 4.12
C LEU A 184 10.99 28.29 4.13
N GLN A 185 11.60 27.90 3.01
CA GLN A 185 13.04 27.62 2.94
C GLN A 185 13.88 28.86 3.31
N LYS A 186 13.50 30.04 2.79
CA LYS A 186 14.19 31.31 3.10
C LYS A 186 14.00 31.75 4.55
N ASN A 187 12.88 31.37 5.18
CA ASN A 187 12.50 31.82 6.52
C ASN A 187 12.39 30.68 7.55
N HIS A 188 13.05 29.55 7.32
CA HIS A 188 12.87 28.31 8.08
C HIS A 188 13.14 28.45 9.59
N VAL A 189 13.99 29.41 9.99
CA VAL A 189 14.25 29.71 11.40
C VAL A 189 13.05 30.40 12.06
N HIS A 190 12.38 31.31 11.33
CA HIS A 190 11.27 32.10 11.86
C HIS A 190 9.96 31.32 11.87
N TYR A 191 9.72 30.47 10.86
CA TYR A 191 8.52 29.62 10.76
C TYR A 191 8.82 28.14 10.97
N LYS A 192 9.74 27.83 11.87
CA LYS A 192 10.20 26.45 12.11
C LYS A 192 9.03 25.49 12.34
N THR A 193 8.08 25.86 13.19
CA THR A 193 6.89 25.02 13.47
C THR A 193 6.06 24.73 12.23
N VAL A 194 5.90 25.71 11.33
CA VAL A 194 5.14 25.53 10.09
C VAL A 194 5.94 24.68 9.09
N TYR A 195 7.25 24.90 9.02
CA TYR A 195 8.15 24.10 8.20
C TYR A 195 8.13 22.62 8.63
N ASP A 196 8.22 22.36 9.93
CA ASP A 196 8.16 21.00 10.50
C ASP A 196 6.80 20.34 10.18
N ALA A 197 5.69 21.08 10.32
CA ALA A 197 4.35 20.58 9.96
C ALA A 197 4.19 20.27 8.46
N VAL A 198 4.75 21.10 7.58
CA VAL A 198 4.80 20.81 6.13
C VAL A 198 5.60 19.54 5.86
N LEU A 199 6.76 19.40 6.50
CA LEU A 199 7.63 18.26 6.32
C LEU A 199 6.97 16.96 6.80
N ASP A 200 6.20 17.00 7.88
CA ASP A 200 5.43 15.85 8.39
C ASP A 200 4.36 15.40 7.39
N ILE A 201 3.60 16.34 6.82
CA ILE A 201 2.61 16.05 5.77
C ILE A 201 3.30 15.45 4.53
N GLU A 202 4.39 16.05 4.07
CA GLU A 202 5.16 15.52 2.95
C GLU A 202 5.73 14.12 3.24
N ASN A 203 6.22 13.87 4.46
CA ASN A 203 6.74 12.57 4.88
C ASN A 203 5.65 11.49 4.85
N LYS A 204 4.43 11.82 5.29
CA LYS A 204 3.30 10.90 5.22
C LYS A 204 2.93 10.58 3.78
N VAL A 205 2.75 11.58 2.93
CA VAL A 205 2.42 11.36 1.51
C VAL A 205 3.57 10.62 0.79
N PHE A 206 4.81 10.88 1.18
CA PHE A 206 5.96 10.18 0.63
C PHE A 206 6.00 8.70 1.06
N THR A 207 5.67 8.42 2.32
CA THR A 207 5.51 7.05 2.83
C THR A 207 4.45 6.30 2.04
N ASP A 208 3.27 6.90 1.85
CA ASP A 208 2.19 6.31 1.06
C ASP A 208 2.61 6.11 -0.41
N PHE A 209 3.28 7.10 -1.01
CA PHE A 209 3.82 6.98 -2.37
C PHE A 209 4.80 5.80 -2.49
N LEU A 210 5.73 5.64 -1.54
CA LEU A 210 6.67 4.53 -1.57
C LEU A 210 5.93 3.19 -1.45
N ARG A 211 4.98 3.07 -0.51
CA ARG A 211 4.18 1.85 -0.30
C ARG A 211 3.28 1.50 -1.46
N GLU A 212 2.65 2.46 -2.12
CA GLU A 212 1.81 2.14 -3.27
C GLU A 212 2.61 1.69 -4.50
N ASN A 213 3.89 2.07 -4.57
CA ASN A 213 4.70 1.90 -5.78
C ASN A 213 5.88 0.94 -5.60
N HIS A 214 6.13 0.42 -4.39
CA HIS A 214 7.35 -0.35 -4.07
C HIS A 214 7.52 -1.58 -4.98
N VAL A 215 6.46 -2.34 -5.28
CA VAL A 215 6.54 -3.51 -6.16
C VAL A 215 7.11 -3.12 -7.53
N GLU A 216 6.54 -2.10 -8.17
CA GLU A 216 7.03 -1.61 -9.46
C GLU A 216 8.45 -1.03 -9.37
N ARG A 217 8.74 -0.32 -8.26
CA ARG A 217 10.04 0.31 -7.99
C ARG A 217 11.14 -0.71 -7.72
N ALA A 218 10.82 -1.85 -7.12
CA ALA A 218 11.80 -2.90 -6.79
C ALA A 218 12.58 -3.29 -8.04
N HIS A 219 11.93 -3.41 -9.19
CA HIS A 219 12.60 -3.72 -10.47
C HIS A 219 13.60 -2.67 -10.92
N LYS A 220 13.25 -1.40 -10.76
CA LYS A 220 14.12 -0.29 -11.13
C LYS A 220 15.38 -0.34 -10.28
N ILE A 221 15.20 -0.49 -8.96
CA ILE A 221 16.30 -0.53 -8.00
C ILE A 221 17.18 -1.75 -8.21
N ILE A 222 16.59 -2.94 -8.39
CA ILE A 222 17.36 -4.16 -8.64
C ILE A 222 18.28 -4.01 -9.87
N LYS A 223 17.78 -3.42 -10.95
CA LYS A 223 18.57 -3.14 -12.16
C LYS A 223 19.62 -2.04 -11.94
N GLU A 224 19.26 -0.96 -11.25
CA GLU A 224 20.15 0.17 -10.98
C GLU A 224 21.40 -0.26 -10.20
N TYR A 225 21.24 -1.17 -9.24
CA TYR A 225 22.33 -1.73 -8.45
C TYR A 225 22.94 -3.01 -9.06
N GLY A 226 22.49 -3.44 -10.24
CA GLY A 226 22.99 -4.61 -10.96
C GLY A 226 22.81 -5.95 -10.24
N LEU A 227 21.85 -6.04 -9.30
CA LEU A 227 21.63 -7.22 -8.47
C LEU A 227 21.08 -8.41 -9.29
N ASP A 228 20.35 -8.13 -10.37
CA ASP A 228 19.82 -9.13 -11.30
C ASP A 228 20.91 -9.93 -12.01
N SER A 229 22.07 -9.31 -12.27
CA SER A 229 23.20 -9.97 -12.94
C SER A 229 23.81 -11.11 -12.11
N GLU A 230 23.69 -11.05 -10.78
CA GLU A 230 24.21 -12.06 -9.86
C GLU A 230 23.23 -13.20 -9.61
N ILE A 231 21.95 -13.02 -9.98
CA ILE A 231 20.91 -14.04 -9.80
C ILE A 231 20.92 -14.99 -11.00
N SER A 232 21.96 -15.82 -11.00
CA SER A 232 22.21 -16.84 -12.01
C SER A 232 22.80 -18.10 -11.40
N TRP A 233 22.72 -19.19 -12.16
CA TRP A 233 23.39 -20.45 -11.83
C TRP A 233 24.00 -21.04 -13.10
N LYS A 234 25.33 -21.21 -13.09
CA LYS A 234 26.14 -21.66 -14.21
C LYS A 234 25.77 -20.92 -15.48
N GLU A 235 25.86 -19.60 -15.42
CA GLU A 235 25.57 -18.64 -16.50
C GLU A 235 24.10 -18.61 -16.97
N THR A 236 23.20 -19.37 -16.32
CA THR A 236 21.77 -19.30 -16.63
C THR A 236 21.08 -18.35 -15.65
N PRO A 237 20.65 -17.16 -16.10
CA PRO A 237 19.94 -16.23 -15.24
C PRO A 237 18.55 -16.77 -14.91
N TYR A 238 18.14 -16.61 -13.66
CA TYR A 238 16.79 -16.95 -13.20
C TYR A 238 16.14 -15.82 -12.40
N TYR A 239 16.72 -14.61 -12.46
CA TYR A 239 16.16 -13.39 -11.89
C TYR A 239 14.68 -13.18 -12.22
N LYS A 240 14.22 -13.53 -13.43
CA LYS A 240 12.80 -13.43 -13.82
C LYS A 240 11.88 -14.12 -12.80
N TRP A 241 12.30 -15.24 -12.22
CA TRP A 241 11.49 -16.00 -11.27
C TRP A 241 11.55 -15.43 -9.86
N VAL A 242 12.70 -14.88 -9.44
CA VAL A 242 12.79 -14.06 -8.22
C VAL A 242 11.86 -12.87 -8.32
N LYS A 243 11.91 -12.18 -9.46
CA LYS A 243 11.04 -11.04 -9.78
C LYS A 243 9.56 -11.43 -9.67
N ALA A 244 9.13 -12.54 -10.29
CA ALA A 244 7.75 -12.99 -10.22
C ALA A 244 7.31 -13.34 -8.80
N VAL A 245 8.19 -13.95 -7.98
CA VAL A 245 7.93 -14.23 -6.57
C VAL A 245 7.77 -12.93 -5.79
N CYS A 246 8.67 -11.95 -5.98
CA CYS A 246 8.50 -10.60 -5.43
C CYS A 246 7.17 -9.98 -5.90
N ASP A 247 6.92 -9.84 -7.20
CA ASP A 247 5.69 -9.22 -7.74
C ASP A 247 4.40 -9.78 -7.17
N SER A 248 4.41 -11.07 -6.80
CA SER A 248 3.25 -11.72 -6.24
C SER A 248 2.72 -11.03 -4.99
N HIS A 249 3.54 -10.45 -4.09
CA HIS A 249 3.09 -9.91 -2.79
C HIS A 249 2.18 -8.67 -2.90
N GLY A 250 2.29 -7.92 -4.00
CA GLY A 250 1.40 -6.79 -4.28
C GLY A 250 0.06 -7.17 -4.93
N LEU A 251 -0.17 -8.45 -5.23
CA LEU A 251 -1.34 -8.91 -6.00
C LEU A 251 -2.29 -9.76 -5.15
N PRO A 252 -3.57 -9.88 -5.51
CA PRO A 252 -4.45 -10.89 -4.92
C PRO A 252 -3.99 -12.32 -5.27
N VAL A 253 -4.10 -13.28 -4.34
CA VAL A 253 -3.65 -14.68 -4.53
C VAL A 253 -4.26 -15.31 -5.79
N LYS A 254 -5.52 -15.00 -6.11
CA LYS A 254 -6.19 -15.48 -7.33
C LYS A 254 -5.44 -15.18 -8.64
N GLU A 255 -4.65 -14.10 -8.71
CA GLU A 255 -3.90 -13.72 -9.90
C GLU A 255 -2.77 -14.71 -10.20
N LEU A 256 -2.26 -15.40 -9.17
CA LEU A 256 -1.18 -16.38 -9.29
C LEU A 256 -1.60 -17.64 -10.06
N LYS A 257 -2.90 -17.81 -10.38
CA LYS A 257 -3.40 -18.87 -11.28
C LYS A 257 -2.89 -18.72 -12.72
N LYS A 258 -2.40 -17.54 -13.10
CA LYS A 258 -1.86 -17.26 -14.44
C LYS A 258 -0.52 -17.97 -14.62
N ASN A 259 -0.56 -19.17 -15.18
CA ASN A 259 0.61 -20.04 -15.36
C ASN A 259 1.77 -19.41 -16.16
N ASP A 260 1.51 -18.42 -17.01
CA ASP A 260 2.56 -17.76 -17.81
C ASP A 260 3.51 -16.91 -16.94
N ASP A 261 2.96 -16.27 -15.91
CA ASP A 261 3.70 -15.40 -14.99
C ASP A 261 4.20 -16.18 -13.76
N TRP A 262 3.39 -17.12 -13.25
CA TRP A 262 3.71 -18.00 -12.13
C TRP A 262 3.65 -19.48 -12.53
N PRO A 263 4.59 -19.97 -13.36
CA PRO A 263 4.60 -21.35 -13.79
C PRO A 263 4.85 -22.31 -12.62
N ILE A 264 4.15 -23.45 -12.64
CA ILE A 264 4.28 -24.50 -11.62
C ILE A 264 5.43 -25.48 -11.90
N ASP A 265 5.96 -25.51 -13.13
CA ASP A 265 7.02 -26.43 -13.55
C ASP A 265 7.95 -25.80 -14.60
N VAL A 266 8.57 -24.66 -14.26
CA VAL A 266 9.58 -24.06 -15.14
C VAL A 266 10.96 -24.64 -14.86
N SER A 267 11.73 -24.91 -15.89
CA SER A 267 13.09 -25.44 -15.73
C SER A 267 14.14 -24.33 -15.75
N VAL A 268 14.97 -24.28 -14.70
CA VAL A 268 16.24 -23.55 -14.71
C VAL A 268 17.33 -24.57 -14.94
N ARG A 269 17.81 -24.66 -16.19
CA ARG A 269 18.63 -25.77 -16.70
C ARG A 269 17.94 -27.12 -16.48
N ASN A 270 18.40 -27.90 -15.51
CA ASN A 270 17.87 -29.22 -15.15
C ASN A 270 17.14 -29.22 -13.79
N LYS A 271 16.83 -28.05 -13.23
CA LYS A 271 16.11 -27.90 -11.97
C LYS A 271 14.67 -27.44 -12.25
N PRO A 272 13.64 -28.24 -11.92
CA PRO A 272 12.26 -27.79 -11.98
C PRO A 272 11.98 -26.81 -10.84
N VAL A 273 11.27 -25.73 -11.13
CA VAL A 273 10.94 -24.66 -10.20
C VAL A 273 9.44 -24.41 -10.27
N ASN A 274 8.78 -24.46 -9.10
CA ASN A 274 7.38 -24.08 -8.97
C ASN A 274 7.29 -22.64 -8.45
N VAL A 275 7.24 -21.67 -9.37
CA VAL A 275 7.23 -20.25 -9.04
C VAL A 275 5.98 -19.87 -8.25
N GLN A 276 4.83 -20.46 -8.59
CA GLN A 276 3.58 -20.24 -7.87
C GLN A 276 3.69 -20.64 -6.39
N TYR A 277 4.21 -21.83 -6.10
CA TYR A 277 4.40 -22.28 -4.71
C TYR A 277 5.34 -21.35 -3.93
N LEU A 278 6.46 -20.93 -4.53
CA LEU A 278 7.41 -20.03 -3.87
C LEU A 278 6.80 -18.64 -3.60
N SER A 279 5.95 -18.14 -4.50
CA SER A 279 5.14 -16.93 -4.27
C SER A 279 4.22 -17.05 -3.05
N LEU A 280 3.49 -18.16 -2.92
CA LEU A 280 2.60 -18.39 -1.77
C LEU A 280 3.37 -18.44 -0.45
N VAL A 281 4.53 -19.08 -0.46
CA VAL A 281 5.41 -19.16 0.71
C VAL A 281 5.92 -17.76 1.10
N LEU A 282 6.40 -16.94 0.15
CA LEU A 282 6.82 -15.56 0.44
C LEU A 282 5.68 -14.75 1.04
N ARG A 283 4.52 -14.75 0.39
CA ARG A 283 3.36 -13.94 0.81
C ARG A 283 2.90 -14.27 2.22
N LEU A 284 2.78 -15.56 2.53
CA LEU A 284 2.44 -16.02 3.87
C LEU A 284 3.55 -15.69 4.88
N ALA A 285 4.81 -15.84 4.51
CA ALA A 285 5.92 -15.55 5.41
C ALA A 285 6.02 -14.06 5.77
N ASP A 286 5.75 -13.19 4.79
CA ASP A 286 5.76 -11.73 4.91
C ASP A 286 4.60 -11.21 5.75
N ILE A 287 3.35 -11.61 5.45
CA ILE A 287 2.19 -11.19 6.25
C ILE A 287 2.26 -11.70 7.69
N LEU A 288 2.99 -12.80 7.94
CA LEU A 288 3.21 -13.38 9.26
C LEU A 288 4.45 -12.83 9.96
N ASP A 289 5.13 -11.81 9.44
CA ASP A 289 6.18 -11.10 10.19
C ASP A 289 5.55 -10.22 11.30
N LEU A 290 5.12 -10.90 12.36
CA LEU A 290 4.46 -10.37 13.54
C LEU A 290 5.45 -10.11 14.68
N ASP A 291 6.75 -10.20 14.40
CA ASP A 291 7.78 -10.14 15.43
C ASP A 291 7.81 -8.76 16.11
N SER A 292 7.95 -8.78 17.43
CA SER A 292 8.14 -7.58 18.26
C SER A 292 9.37 -6.75 17.88
N GLU A 293 10.39 -7.36 17.27
CA GLU A 293 11.56 -6.66 16.75
C GLU A 293 11.25 -5.77 15.54
N ARG A 294 10.11 -6.01 14.85
CA ARG A 294 9.57 -5.11 13.81
C ARG A 294 9.02 -3.81 14.40
N THR A 295 8.62 -3.85 15.68
CA THR A 295 8.06 -2.72 16.43
C THR A 295 8.61 -2.63 17.86
N PRO A 296 9.92 -2.34 18.06
CA PRO A 296 10.47 -2.29 19.40
C PRO A 296 9.80 -1.18 20.24
N LYS A 297 9.26 -1.52 21.43
CA LYS A 297 8.52 -0.56 22.29
C LYS A 297 9.29 0.74 22.55
N HIS A 298 10.59 0.65 22.80
CA HIS A 298 11.43 1.83 23.04
C HIS A 298 11.57 2.70 21.79
N LEU A 299 11.58 2.09 20.60
CA LEU A 299 11.62 2.79 19.33
C LEU A 299 10.28 3.47 19.05
N PHE A 300 9.14 2.85 19.37
CA PHE A 300 7.82 3.49 19.25
C PHE A 300 7.75 4.80 20.05
N TYR A 301 8.21 4.81 21.30
CA TYR A 301 8.23 6.03 22.12
C TYR A 301 9.22 7.08 21.61
N HIS A 302 10.33 6.66 21.00
CA HIS A 302 11.32 7.57 20.41
C HIS A 302 10.84 8.18 19.08
N ILE A 303 10.26 7.36 18.20
CA ILE A 303 9.66 7.79 16.93
C ILE A 303 8.45 8.68 17.21
N ASN A 304 7.62 8.30 18.20
CA ASN A 304 6.43 9.03 18.62
C ASN A 304 5.50 9.36 17.43
N PRO A 305 5.05 8.33 16.67
CA PRO A 305 4.35 8.53 15.40
C PRO A 305 3.11 9.40 15.61
N LYS A 306 2.86 10.31 14.67
CA LYS A 306 1.70 11.22 14.68
C LYS A 306 0.60 10.75 13.77
N ASP A 307 0.96 10.05 12.71
CA ASP A 307 0.01 9.50 11.79
C ASP A 307 -0.82 8.37 12.43
N LYS A 308 -2.14 8.48 12.30
CA LYS A 308 -3.09 7.52 12.86
C LYS A 308 -2.91 6.12 12.29
N ILE A 309 -2.60 6.00 10.99
CA ILE A 309 -2.41 4.70 10.34
C ILE A 309 -1.13 4.06 10.87
N SER A 310 -0.04 4.83 10.94
CA SER A 310 1.21 4.39 11.56
C SER A 310 0.99 3.95 13.01
N ILE A 311 0.35 4.77 13.85
CA ILE A 311 0.02 4.40 15.24
C ILE A 311 -0.75 3.07 15.29
N GLN A 312 -1.78 2.89 14.47
CA GLN A 312 -2.56 1.65 14.44
C GLN A 312 -1.72 0.44 14.03
N GLU A 313 -0.84 0.59 13.04
CA GLU A 313 0.08 -0.47 12.63
C GLU A 313 1.04 -0.84 13.76
N TRP A 314 1.62 0.15 14.45
CA TRP A 314 2.48 -0.07 15.60
C TRP A 314 1.74 -0.73 16.77
N GLU A 315 0.60 -0.18 17.19
CA GLU A 315 -0.21 -0.71 18.29
C GLU A 315 -0.67 -2.15 18.02
N LYS A 316 -1.03 -2.47 16.78
CA LYS A 316 -1.36 -3.84 16.36
C LYS A 316 -0.20 -4.81 16.64
N HIS A 317 1.01 -4.52 16.18
CA HIS A 317 2.16 -5.40 16.43
C HIS A 317 2.55 -5.43 17.92
N LEU A 318 2.51 -4.29 18.60
CA LEU A 318 2.80 -4.19 20.03
C LEU A 318 1.81 -4.96 20.92
N SER A 319 0.59 -5.18 20.44
CA SER A 319 -0.42 -5.98 21.13
C SER A 319 -0.12 -7.47 21.11
N ILE A 320 0.70 -7.95 20.16
CA ILE A 320 1.02 -9.38 20.03
C ILE A 320 2.05 -9.74 21.09
N THR A 321 1.70 -10.68 21.96
CA THR A 321 2.54 -11.17 23.07
C THR A 321 3.14 -12.54 22.78
N GLY A 322 2.53 -13.31 21.89
CA GLY A 322 3.03 -14.60 21.45
C GLY A 322 2.60 -14.94 20.02
N PHE A 323 3.51 -15.51 19.27
CA PHE A 323 3.30 -15.97 17.90
C PHE A 323 4.05 -17.29 17.69
N ARG A 324 3.36 -18.30 17.16
CA ARG A 324 3.97 -19.57 16.75
C ARG A 324 3.26 -20.15 15.54
N ILE A 325 4.04 -20.63 14.59
CA ILE A 325 3.56 -21.46 13.48
C ILE A 325 3.74 -22.92 13.91
N GLU A 326 2.63 -23.64 14.06
CA GLU A 326 2.62 -25.07 14.31
C GLU A 326 2.29 -25.82 13.01
N PRO A 327 2.53 -27.15 12.92
CA PRO A 327 2.36 -27.87 11.66
C PRO A 327 0.99 -27.72 10.99
N GLU A 328 -0.11 -27.53 11.74
CA GLU A 328 -1.46 -27.43 11.17
C GLU A 328 -2.18 -26.10 11.44
N GLU A 329 -1.69 -25.30 12.38
CA GLU A 329 -2.35 -24.07 12.82
C GLU A 329 -1.33 -22.99 13.17
N ILE A 330 -1.75 -21.73 13.07
CA ILE A 330 -1.01 -20.58 13.56
C ILE A 330 -1.64 -20.15 14.88
N LYS A 331 -0.83 -19.95 15.91
CA LYS A 331 -1.28 -19.45 17.22
C LYS A 331 -0.79 -18.04 17.46
N ILE A 332 -1.72 -17.17 17.83
CA ILE A 332 -1.44 -15.78 18.19
C ILE A 332 -2.07 -15.48 19.54
N ASP A 333 -1.25 -15.01 20.47
CA ASP A 333 -1.64 -14.48 21.77
C ASP A 333 -1.45 -12.96 21.76
N ALA A 334 -2.46 -12.22 22.19
CA ALA A 334 -2.43 -10.76 22.18
C ALA A 334 -3.07 -10.13 23.43
N GLU A 335 -2.54 -8.99 23.84
CA GLU A 335 -3.07 -8.13 24.89
C GLU A 335 -3.40 -6.77 24.28
N CYS A 336 -4.69 -6.40 24.30
CA CYS A 336 -5.17 -5.17 23.69
C CYS A 336 -5.67 -4.20 24.76
N GLU A 337 -5.11 -2.99 24.77
CA GLU A 337 -5.45 -1.90 25.70
C GLU A 337 -6.69 -1.09 25.27
N SER A 338 -7.15 -1.26 24.03
CA SER A 338 -8.33 -0.54 23.50
C SER A 338 -9.18 -1.40 22.55
N PRO A 339 -10.51 -1.16 22.48
CA PRO A 339 -11.39 -1.84 21.53
C PRO A 339 -11.01 -1.61 20.06
N ASP A 340 -10.44 -0.44 19.73
CA ASP A 340 -10.03 -0.12 18.37
C ASP A 340 -8.79 -0.92 17.96
N CYS A 341 -7.79 -1.06 18.85
CA CYS A 341 -6.63 -1.93 18.64
C CYS A 341 -7.08 -3.39 18.40
N GLU A 342 -7.96 -3.92 19.25
CA GLU A 342 -8.49 -5.28 19.09
C GLU A 342 -9.27 -5.44 17.78
N ARG A 343 -10.04 -4.42 17.35
CA ARG A 343 -10.76 -4.43 16.06
C ARG A 343 -9.79 -4.48 14.89
N VAL A 344 -8.71 -3.69 14.91
CA VAL A 344 -7.67 -3.69 13.88
C VAL A 344 -6.97 -5.04 13.83
N LEU A 345 -6.57 -5.59 14.98
CA LEU A 345 -5.94 -6.90 15.07
C LEU A 345 -6.85 -8.00 14.51
N ARG A 346 -8.13 -8.05 14.92
CA ARG A 346 -9.09 -9.05 14.43
C ARG A 346 -9.36 -8.93 12.93
N LYS A 347 -9.37 -7.71 12.38
CA LYS A 347 -9.46 -7.52 10.92
C LYS A 347 -8.23 -8.09 10.23
N PHE A 348 -7.05 -7.79 10.74
CA PHE A 348 -5.80 -8.29 10.21
C PHE A 348 -5.71 -9.83 10.26
N ILE A 349 -6.20 -10.48 11.33
CA ILE A 349 -6.31 -11.95 11.38
C ILE A 349 -7.25 -12.49 10.30
N LYS A 350 -8.37 -11.82 10.00
CA LYS A 350 -9.25 -12.22 8.88
C LYS A 350 -8.54 -12.12 7.53
N ASP A 351 -7.67 -11.11 7.36
CA ASP A 351 -6.88 -10.96 6.14
C ASP A 351 -5.87 -12.11 6.01
N ILE A 352 -5.23 -12.54 7.11
CA ILE A 352 -4.36 -13.74 7.14
C ILE A 352 -5.17 -15.02 6.84
N ASP A 353 -6.33 -15.21 7.47
CA ASP A 353 -7.19 -16.39 7.23
C ASP A 353 -7.59 -16.49 5.76
N LYS A 354 -7.93 -15.36 5.13
CA LYS A 354 -8.24 -15.30 3.71
C LYS A 354 -7.04 -15.65 2.84
N GLU A 355 -5.86 -15.11 3.16
CA GLU A 355 -4.61 -15.42 2.46
C GLU A 355 -4.29 -16.93 2.54
N LEU A 356 -4.46 -17.54 3.73
CA LEU A 356 -4.29 -18.98 3.95
C LEU A 356 -5.30 -19.80 3.15
N GLU A 357 -6.57 -19.43 3.17
CA GLU A 357 -7.63 -20.13 2.43
C GLU A 357 -7.34 -20.11 0.91
N GLU A 358 -7.06 -18.92 0.35
CA GLU A 358 -6.79 -18.77 -1.07
C GLU A 358 -5.48 -19.50 -1.48
N SER A 359 -4.45 -19.46 -0.62
CA SER A 359 -3.19 -20.18 -0.86
C SER A 359 -3.37 -21.68 -0.84
N ASN A 360 -4.10 -22.22 0.15
CA ASN A 360 -4.43 -23.64 0.23
C ASN A 360 -5.26 -24.09 -0.98
N TYR A 361 -6.21 -23.27 -1.42
CA TYR A 361 -7.01 -23.57 -2.61
C TYR A 361 -6.12 -23.79 -3.85
N LEU A 362 -5.08 -22.96 -4.05
CA LEU A 362 -4.14 -23.14 -5.15
C LEU A 362 -3.29 -24.40 -5.01
N ILE A 363 -2.75 -24.66 -3.82
CA ILE A 363 -1.93 -25.85 -3.57
C ILE A 363 -2.73 -27.15 -3.75
N LEU A 364 -3.99 -27.18 -3.31
CA LEU A 364 -4.89 -28.32 -3.48
C LEU A 364 -5.25 -28.60 -4.96
N SER A 365 -5.01 -27.63 -5.86
CA SER A 365 -5.21 -27.83 -7.30
C SER A 365 -4.08 -28.66 -7.95
N TYR A 366 -2.93 -28.82 -7.28
CA TYR A 366 -1.82 -29.62 -7.79
C TYR A 366 -2.19 -31.10 -7.91
N ARG A 367 -1.53 -31.77 -8.86
CA ARG A 367 -1.73 -33.19 -9.17
C ARG A 367 -0.42 -33.96 -9.02
N ASP A 368 -0.54 -35.28 -8.87
CA ASP A 368 0.57 -36.23 -8.93
C ASP A 368 1.74 -35.87 -8.00
N ASP A 369 2.97 -35.88 -8.53
CA ASP A 369 4.19 -35.63 -7.76
C ASP A 369 4.28 -34.17 -7.26
N PHE A 370 3.62 -33.21 -7.94
CA PHE A 370 3.55 -31.83 -7.45
C PHE A 370 2.76 -31.74 -6.13
N ALA A 371 1.62 -32.43 -6.03
CA ALA A 371 0.82 -32.47 -4.80
C ALA A 371 1.53 -33.20 -3.64
N ARG A 372 2.50 -34.08 -3.97
CA ARG A 372 3.34 -34.76 -2.96
C ARG A 372 4.50 -33.88 -2.51
N LYS A 373 5.09 -33.12 -3.43
CA LYS A 373 6.24 -32.26 -3.17
C LYS A 373 5.83 -30.94 -2.51
N TYR A 374 4.93 -30.18 -3.12
CA TYR A 374 4.58 -28.82 -2.73
C TYR A 374 3.34 -28.83 -1.84
N ARG A 375 3.54 -28.61 -0.54
CA ARG A 375 2.47 -28.67 0.46
C ARG A 375 2.56 -27.49 1.41
N LEU A 376 1.40 -27.07 1.89
CA LEU A 376 1.25 -26.20 3.05
C LEU A 376 0.35 -26.96 4.02
N ASN A 377 0.82 -27.20 5.24
CA ASN A 377 0.06 -28.03 6.19
C ASN A 377 -0.95 -27.21 7.02
N LEU A 378 -0.90 -25.88 6.92
CA LEU A 378 -1.77 -24.94 7.62
C LEU A 378 -3.19 -24.95 7.06
N SER A 379 -4.01 -25.87 7.54
CA SER A 379 -5.39 -26.08 7.08
C SER A 379 -6.45 -25.50 8.02
N LYS A 380 -6.03 -25.06 9.21
CA LYS A 380 -6.91 -24.44 10.22
C LYS A 380 -6.82 -22.91 10.14
N PRO A 381 -7.93 -22.21 10.43
CA PRO A 381 -7.88 -20.76 10.64
C PRO A 381 -6.98 -20.43 11.83
N VAL A 382 -6.48 -19.19 11.85
CA VAL A 382 -5.60 -18.68 12.90
C VAL A 382 -6.29 -18.76 14.26
N ASN A 383 -5.60 -19.39 15.21
CA ASN A 383 -6.03 -19.50 16.59
C ASN A 383 -5.61 -18.24 17.36
N LEU A 384 -6.49 -17.25 17.36
CA LEU A 384 -6.30 -15.97 18.05
C LEU A 384 -6.88 -16.01 19.46
N ARG A 385 -6.05 -15.77 20.47
CA ARG A 385 -6.46 -15.50 21.86
C ARG A 385 -6.15 -14.04 22.20
N VAL A 386 -7.18 -13.27 22.51
CA VAL A 386 -7.05 -11.86 22.91
C VAL A 386 -7.47 -11.68 24.36
N HIS A 387 -6.62 -11.04 25.15
CA HIS A 387 -6.97 -10.52 26.46
C HIS A 387 -7.27 -9.01 26.34
N SER A 388 -8.55 -8.65 26.53
CA SER A 388 -9.04 -7.27 26.49
C SER A 388 -8.84 -6.60 27.86
N ASN A 389 -7.96 -5.59 27.95
CA ASN A 389 -7.64 -4.96 29.23
C ASN A 389 -8.62 -3.83 29.55
N GLY A 390 -9.44 -3.99 30.60
CA GLY A 390 -10.35 -2.93 31.06
C GLY A 390 -11.61 -2.69 30.21
N TYR A 391 -11.91 -3.55 29.23
CA TYR A 391 -13.15 -3.49 28.45
C TYR A 391 -13.63 -4.89 28.04
N ILE A 392 -14.90 -4.98 27.62
CA ILE A 392 -15.48 -6.18 27.02
C ILE A 392 -15.59 -5.94 25.52
N TYR A 393 -14.85 -6.70 24.71
CA TYR A 393 -14.92 -6.57 23.27
C TYR A 393 -16.27 -7.03 22.71
N ARG A 394 -16.87 -6.20 21.86
CA ARG A 394 -18.01 -6.54 21.01
C ARG A 394 -17.85 -5.86 19.66
N ASP A 395 -18.02 -6.62 18.57
CA ASP A 395 -17.95 -6.11 17.20
C ASP A 395 -19.26 -5.36 16.85
N PHE A 396 -19.49 -4.22 17.51
CA PHE A 396 -20.61 -3.36 17.18
C PHE A 396 -20.37 -2.65 15.85
N ARG A 397 -21.33 -2.74 14.94
CA ARG A 397 -21.37 -1.96 13.71
C ARG A 397 -22.66 -1.14 13.70
N PHE A 398 -22.53 0.12 13.32
CA PHE A 398 -23.72 0.91 13.00
C PHE A 398 -24.25 0.44 11.65
N GLU A 399 -25.42 -0.18 11.65
CA GLU A 399 -26.15 -0.50 10.43
C GLU A 399 -27.19 0.61 10.19
N LEU A 400 -27.13 1.22 9.01
CA LEU A 400 -28.08 2.24 8.60
C LEU A 400 -29.32 1.57 8.01
N ASP A 401 -30.49 1.89 8.56
CA ASP A 401 -31.76 1.53 7.94
C ASP A 401 -31.99 2.44 6.73
N TYR A 402 -31.60 1.93 5.56
CA TYR A 402 -31.67 2.67 4.29
C TYR A 402 -33.06 3.23 4.01
N ARG A 403 -34.14 2.52 4.39
CA ARG A 403 -35.50 3.01 4.16
C ARG A 403 -35.82 4.21 5.05
N ARG A 404 -35.52 4.13 6.34
CA ARG A 404 -35.75 5.26 7.26
C ARG A 404 -34.90 6.48 6.90
N VAL A 405 -33.69 6.23 6.42
CA VAL A 405 -32.82 7.29 5.94
C VAL A 405 -33.38 7.92 4.67
N LEU A 406 -33.85 7.14 3.69
CA LEU A 406 -34.56 7.67 2.53
C LEU A 406 -35.83 8.43 2.92
N ASP A 407 -36.62 7.95 3.89
CA ASP A 407 -37.83 8.65 4.35
C ASP A 407 -37.49 9.98 5.04
N LEU A 408 -36.39 10.05 5.78
CA LEU A 408 -35.88 11.31 6.34
C LEU A 408 -35.35 12.25 5.26
N LEU A 409 -34.73 11.72 4.20
CA LEU A 409 -34.11 12.49 3.13
C LEU A 409 -35.10 12.99 2.06
N MET A 410 -36.08 12.15 1.72
CA MET A 410 -37.05 12.37 0.65
C MET A 410 -38.46 12.70 1.17
N GLY A 411 -38.70 12.57 2.48
CA GLY A 411 -39.94 13.00 3.11
C GLY A 411 -39.96 14.50 3.42
N GLU A 412 -41.04 14.96 4.06
CA GLU A 412 -41.30 16.38 4.37
C GLU A 412 -40.27 17.05 5.32
N GLY A 413 -39.29 16.29 5.83
CA GLY A 413 -38.35 16.76 6.85
C GLY A 413 -37.17 17.60 6.33
N LEU A 414 -36.79 17.48 5.05
CA LEU A 414 -35.54 18.06 4.53
C LEU A 414 -35.74 19.26 3.61
N TYR A 415 -36.80 19.23 2.81
CA TYR A 415 -37.24 20.35 2.00
C TYR A 415 -38.68 20.67 2.37
N GLY A 416 -38.89 21.63 3.27
CA GLY A 416 -40.23 22.10 3.62
C GLY A 416 -40.98 22.76 2.45
N ASP A 417 -40.33 22.93 1.29
CA ASP A 417 -40.88 23.50 0.07
C ASP A 417 -40.44 22.66 -1.16
N PRO A 418 -41.38 22.02 -1.88
CA PRO A 418 -41.13 21.28 -3.14
C PRO A 418 -40.39 22.09 -4.23
N LEU A 419 -40.46 23.42 -4.18
CA LEU A 419 -39.72 24.29 -5.11
C LEU A 419 -38.20 24.20 -4.91
N VAL A 420 -37.73 23.76 -3.74
CA VAL A 420 -36.31 23.57 -3.50
C VAL A 420 -35.78 22.35 -4.25
N ALA A 421 -36.55 21.26 -4.32
CA ALA A 421 -36.17 20.08 -5.11
C ALA A 421 -36.00 20.43 -6.60
N LEU A 422 -36.91 21.25 -7.14
CA LEU A 422 -36.79 21.77 -8.50
C LEU A 422 -35.54 22.66 -8.67
N ARG A 423 -35.24 23.51 -7.69
CA ARG A 423 -34.04 24.34 -7.72
C ARG A 423 -32.77 23.50 -7.79
N GLU A 424 -32.65 22.45 -6.97
CA GLU A 424 -31.47 21.58 -6.96
C GLU A 424 -31.34 20.78 -8.27
N LEU A 425 -32.45 20.29 -8.84
CA LEU A 425 -32.46 19.64 -10.14
C LEU A 425 -31.96 20.58 -11.26
N LEU A 426 -32.48 21.81 -11.29
CA LEU A 426 -32.04 22.81 -12.26
C LEU A 426 -30.58 23.20 -12.05
N GLN A 427 -30.12 23.30 -10.80
CA GLN A 427 -28.73 23.60 -10.49
C GLN A 427 -27.80 22.50 -11.01
N ASN A 428 -28.16 21.22 -10.81
CA ASN A 428 -27.40 20.09 -11.36
C ASN A 428 -27.32 20.12 -12.89
N SER A 429 -28.43 20.42 -13.57
CA SER A 429 -28.44 20.58 -15.02
C SER A 429 -27.60 21.77 -15.48
N VAL A 430 -27.62 22.90 -14.75
CA VAL A 430 -26.76 24.06 -15.02
C VAL A 430 -25.29 23.70 -14.90
N ASP A 431 -24.91 22.96 -13.86
CA ASP A 431 -23.53 22.56 -13.63
C ASP A 431 -23.06 21.55 -14.69
N ALA A 432 -23.92 20.62 -15.10
CA ALA A 432 -23.65 19.65 -16.15
C ALA A 432 -23.40 20.30 -17.53
N VAL A 433 -24.25 21.26 -17.94
CA VAL A 433 -24.08 21.95 -19.23
C VAL A 433 -22.87 22.89 -19.21
N ARG A 434 -22.58 23.55 -18.08
CA ARG A 434 -21.40 24.42 -17.93
C ARG A 434 -20.10 23.62 -17.97
N TYR A 435 -20.09 22.46 -17.32
CA TYR A 435 -18.93 21.59 -17.35
C TYR A 435 -18.63 21.11 -18.78
N ARG A 436 -19.66 20.66 -19.51
CA ARG A 436 -19.52 20.29 -20.93
C ARG A 436 -19.07 21.48 -21.80
N GLU A 437 -19.65 22.66 -21.59
CA GLU A 437 -19.26 23.87 -22.32
C GLU A 437 -17.78 24.20 -22.13
N SER A 438 -17.25 24.00 -20.92
CA SER A 438 -15.83 24.23 -20.63
C SER A 438 -14.89 23.27 -21.37
N LEU A 439 -15.33 22.04 -21.64
CA LEU A 439 -14.57 21.04 -22.39
C LEU A 439 -14.62 21.35 -23.89
N GLU A 440 -15.80 21.61 -24.43
CA GLU A 440 -16.01 21.86 -25.87
C GLU A 440 -15.33 23.17 -26.32
N LYS A 441 -15.27 24.19 -25.45
CA LYS A 441 -14.50 25.43 -25.70
C LYS A 441 -13.00 25.20 -25.85
N ARG A 442 -12.44 24.17 -25.18
CA ARG A 442 -11.01 23.82 -25.28
C ARG A 442 -10.70 23.10 -26.60
N GLU A 443 -11.67 22.39 -27.16
CA GLU A 443 -11.52 21.64 -28.42
C GLU A 443 -11.94 22.44 -29.68
N GLY A 444 -12.55 23.61 -29.51
CA GLY A 444 -12.95 24.48 -30.61
C GLY A 444 -14.28 24.10 -31.27
N ASN A 445 -15.07 23.26 -30.61
CA ASN A 445 -16.37 22.82 -31.10
C ASN A 445 -17.48 23.83 -30.76
N GLY A 446 -18.44 23.99 -31.67
CA GLY A 446 -19.63 24.81 -31.44
C GLY A 446 -20.66 24.07 -30.60
N TYR A 447 -20.56 24.17 -29.28
CA TYR A 447 -21.56 23.64 -28.34
C TYR A 447 -22.53 24.75 -27.89
N ARG A 448 -23.84 24.44 -27.88
CA ARG A 448 -24.88 25.33 -27.34
C ARG A 448 -25.56 24.62 -26.16
N PRO A 449 -25.40 25.13 -24.92
CA PRO A 449 -26.05 24.52 -23.76
C PRO A 449 -27.56 24.75 -23.83
N THR A 450 -28.33 23.70 -23.54
CA THR A 450 -29.80 23.71 -23.47
C THR A 450 -30.25 22.94 -22.25
N ILE A 451 -31.18 23.55 -21.51
CA ILE A 451 -31.92 22.91 -20.43
C ILE A 451 -33.40 23.14 -20.74
N GLU A 452 -34.16 22.07 -20.87
CA GLU A 452 -35.58 22.10 -21.12
C GLU A 452 -36.33 21.62 -19.88
N VAL A 453 -37.37 22.34 -19.50
CA VAL A 453 -38.24 21.99 -18.37
C VAL A 453 -39.64 21.82 -18.93
N SER A 454 -40.18 20.61 -18.83
CA SER A 454 -41.54 20.31 -19.27
C SER A 454 -42.35 19.77 -18.10
N LEU A 455 -43.62 20.18 -18.05
CA LEU A 455 -44.57 19.73 -17.04
C LEU A 455 -45.71 19.04 -17.79
N THR A 456 -45.90 17.75 -17.52
CA THR A 456 -47.08 17.00 -17.93
C THR A 456 -48.08 16.93 -16.76
N ASN A 457 -49.23 16.28 -16.96
CA ASN A 457 -50.25 16.21 -15.90
C ASN A 457 -49.78 15.49 -14.63
N ASP A 458 -48.77 14.62 -14.72
CA ASP A 458 -48.28 13.80 -13.62
C ASP A 458 -46.75 13.87 -13.40
N GLU A 459 -45.99 14.53 -14.28
CA GLU A 459 -44.52 14.51 -14.25
C GLU A 459 -43.90 15.88 -14.57
N LEU A 460 -42.87 16.25 -13.80
CA LEU A 460 -41.98 17.36 -14.10
C LEU A 460 -40.66 16.79 -14.62
N ILE A 461 -40.32 17.12 -15.87
CA ILE A 461 -39.15 16.60 -16.57
C ILE A 461 -38.17 17.76 -16.77
N VAL A 462 -36.93 17.58 -16.32
CA VAL A 462 -35.80 18.47 -16.60
C VAL A 462 -34.82 17.69 -17.47
N GLU A 463 -34.61 18.15 -18.69
CA GLU A 463 -33.69 17.56 -19.65
C GLU A 463 -32.57 18.54 -19.96
N ASP A 464 -31.32 18.09 -19.87
CA ASP A 464 -30.16 18.88 -20.24
C ASP A 464 -29.30 18.14 -21.26
N ASN A 465 -28.64 18.90 -22.13
CA ASN A 465 -27.67 18.35 -23.08
C ASN A 465 -26.24 18.39 -22.54
N GLY A 466 -26.07 18.31 -21.21
CA GLY A 466 -24.79 18.38 -20.52
C GLY A 466 -23.90 17.16 -20.77
N ILE A 467 -22.93 16.94 -19.87
CA ILE A 467 -21.93 15.88 -20.04
C ILE A 467 -22.50 14.46 -19.91
N GLY A 468 -23.66 14.31 -19.26
CA GLY A 468 -24.25 13.01 -18.96
C GLY A 468 -23.44 12.22 -17.90
N MET A 469 -23.87 10.99 -17.62
CA MET A 469 -23.17 10.08 -16.71
C MET A 469 -23.11 8.69 -17.34
N ASP A 470 -21.94 8.06 -17.33
CA ASP A 470 -21.81 6.63 -17.59
C ASP A 470 -22.02 5.81 -16.30
N GLU A 471 -21.98 4.48 -16.42
CA GLU A 471 -22.22 3.57 -15.29
C GLU A 471 -21.22 3.77 -14.13
N GLU A 472 -19.96 4.09 -14.44
CA GLU A 472 -18.90 4.30 -13.45
C GLU A 472 -19.10 5.62 -12.70
N ILE A 473 -19.42 6.70 -13.42
CA ILE A 473 -19.74 8.01 -12.84
C ILE A 473 -21.01 7.92 -12.00
N PHE A 474 -22.06 7.26 -12.50
CA PHE A 474 -23.31 7.06 -11.77
C PHE A 474 -23.08 6.35 -10.43
N LYS A 475 -22.30 5.26 -10.46
CA LYS A 475 -21.97 4.48 -9.26
C LYS A 475 -21.08 5.25 -8.27
N ASN A 476 -20.15 6.05 -8.76
CA ASN A 476 -19.16 6.71 -7.91
C ASN A 476 -19.58 8.09 -7.39
N TYR A 477 -20.50 8.80 -8.05
CA TYR A 477 -20.90 10.15 -7.68
C TYR A 477 -22.35 10.22 -7.21
N PHE A 478 -23.33 9.80 -8.03
CA PHE A 478 -24.74 9.86 -7.65
C PHE A 478 -25.02 9.01 -6.40
N MET A 479 -24.50 7.77 -6.39
CA MET A 479 -24.74 6.85 -5.27
C MET A 479 -23.94 7.18 -4.00
N LYS A 480 -22.75 7.78 -4.13
CA LYS A 480 -21.96 8.25 -2.97
C LYS A 480 -22.49 9.55 -2.36
N VAL A 481 -23.03 10.47 -3.15
CA VAL A 481 -23.62 11.73 -2.64
C VAL A 481 -24.77 11.42 -1.68
N VAL A 482 -25.60 10.43 -2.00
CA VAL A 482 -26.60 9.90 -1.06
C VAL A 482 -25.94 9.45 0.24
N GLU A 483 -24.84 8.70 0.18
CA GLU A 483 -24.11 8.21 1.36
C GLU A 483 -23.44 9.34 2.20
N VAL A 484 -22.96 10.40 1.56
CA VAL A 484 -22.30 11.56 2.19
C VAL A 484 -23.30 12.49 2.87
N ILE A 485 -24.45 12.75 2.22
CA ILE A 485 -25.54 13.55 2.81
C ILE A 485 -26.03 12.91 4.12
N ILE A 486 -26.09 11.57 4.15
CA ILE A 486 -26.44 10.79 5.34
C ILE A 486 -25.43 11.01 6.48
N LYS A 487 -24.13 11.07 6.17
CA LYS A 487 -23.08 11.28 7.18
C LYS A 487 -23.01 12.72 7.70
N ALA A 488 -23.27 13.71 6.85
CA ALA A 488 -23.11 15.13 7.18
C ALA A 488 -24.12 15.62 8.24
N GLN A 489 -25.37 15.11 8.25
CA GLN A 489 -26.40 15.58 9.19
C GLN A 489 -26.32 14.99 10.60
N ILE A 490 -25.56 13.91 10.81
CA ILE A 490 -25.31 13.36 12.16
C ILE A 490 -24.50 14.35 13.03
N PHE A 491 -23.77 15.29 12.42
CA PHE A 491 -22.92 16.26 13.12
C PHE A 491 -23.61 17.59 13.46
N VAL A 492 -24.85 17.84 13.04
CA VAL A 492 -25.58 19.08 13.36
C VAL A 492 -26.71 18.80 14.35
N LYS A 493 -26.31 18.47 15.58
CA LYS A 493 -27.10 18.78 16.77
C LYS A 493 -26.15 19.05 17.94
N LYS A 494 -25.60 20.26 17.97
CA LYS A 494 -25.22 20.87 19.25
C LYS A 494 -26.53 21.24 19.96
N THR A 495 -26.65 20.80 21.21
CA THR A 495 -27.69 21.16 22.18
C THR A 495 -28.04 22.63 22.18
#